data_AF-F8AN91-F1
#
_entry.id   AF-F8AN91-F1
#
_cell.length_a   1.000
_cell.length_b   1.000
_cell.length_c   1.000
_cell.angle_alpha   90.00
_cell.angle_beta   90.00
_cell.angle_gamma   90.00
#
_symmetry.space_group_name_H-M   'P 1'
#
loop_
_entity.id
_entity.type
_entity.pdbx_description
1 polymer ?
#
loop_
_entity_poly.entity_id
_entity_poly.type
_entity_poly.pdbx_seq_one_letter_code
_entity_poly.pdbx_strand_id
1 'polypeptide(L)'
;MCDNMWEKLSNLKKFYVKKSSKRGNNRMALLVDGPNMLRKEFNIDLDKIREVLDEFGTIVIGRVYLNQYASDKLIEAIANQGFEPRISAGDVDVEMAVEGTELIFNNNIDTIVYMTRDADFLPAIRKAKEHGKKIIVIGAEPGFSTAIQNIADHVIKIEEDFELDREKLEQKKKDKKNLGDKKEKMEKEMEDKIDIENEMEKGEDYTKQKDGKKRTIKS
;
A
#
# COMPACT_ATOMS: atom_id res chain seq x y z
N MET A 1 -22.66 -33.45 -8.95
CA MET A 1 -21.75 -33.72 -7.83
C MET A 1 -20.39 -33.16 -8.17
N CYS A 2 -20.14 -31.92 -7.75
CA CYS A 2 -18.82 -31.44 -7.43
C CYS A 2 -19.00 -30.69 -6.11
N ASP A 3 -18.74 -31.45 -5.05
CA ASP A 3 -18.17 -31.01 -3.78
C ASP A 3 -17.30 -29.75 -3.96
N ASN A 4 -17.21 -28.80 -3.04
CA ASN A 4 -17.78 -28.62 -1.73
C ASN A 4 -17.39 -27.18 -1.37
N MET A 5 -18.38 -26.36 -1.00
CA MET A 5 -18.47 -25.72 0.31
C MET A 5 -17.31 -24.84 0.87
N TRP A 6 -16.13 -24.76 0.26
CA TRP A 6 -14.92 -24.09 0.80
C TRP A 6 -14.63 -22.71 0.18
N GLU A 7 -15.08 -22.43 -1.04
CA GLU A 7 -14.86 -21.12 -1.69
C GLU A 7 -15.71 -19.98 -1.10
N LYS A 8 -16.80 -20.31 -0.40
CA LYS A 8 -17.72 -19.32 0.19
C LYS A 8 -17.53 -19.08 1.69
N LEU A 9 -16.57 -19.74 2.34
CA LEU A 9 -16.42 -19.76 3.81
C LEU A 9 -14.97 -19.76 4.34
N SER A 10 -13.99 -19.17 3.64
CA SER A 10 -12.74 -18.71 4.30
C SER A 10 -12.78 -17.21 4.56
N ASN A 11 -13.85 -16.84 5.25
CA ASN A 11 -14.05 -15.55 5.87
C ASN A 11 -12.93 -15.25 6.88
N LEU A 12 -12.54 -13.98 6.88
CA LEU A 12 -12.02 -13.20 8.02
C LEU A 12 -10.54 -13.35 8.42
N LYS A 13 -9.93 -12.15 8.50
CA LYS A 13 -8.60 -11.77 9.01
C LYS A 13 -7.39 -12.24 8.19
N LYS A 14 -7.01 -11.40 7.23
CA LYS A 14 -5.61 -11.03 6.95
C LYS A 14 -5.60 -9.83 6.01
N PHE A 15 -5.07 -8.72 6.49
CA PHE A 15 -4.69 -7.57 5.69
C PHE A 15 -3.96 -8.02 4.41
N TYR A 16 -4.59 -7.84 3.26
CA TYR A 16 -3.99 -8.13 1.96
C TYR A 16 -3.72 -6.81 1.25
N VAL A 17 -2.58 -6.20 1.58
CA VAL A 17 -2.04 -5.09 0.80
C VAL A 17 -1.24 -5.70 -0.36
N LYS A 18 -1.65 -5.42 -1.61
CA LYS A 18 -0.94 -5.84 -2.82
C LYS A 18 0.41 -5.12 -2.90
N LYS A 19 1.46 -5.81 -2.49
CA LYS A 19 2.85 -5.31 -2.39
C LYS A 19 3.44 -4.99 -3.78
N SER A 20 3.66 -3.71 -4.10
CA SER A 20 4.61 -3.31 -5.15
C SER A 20 6.01 -3.14 -4.53
N SER A 21 7.02 -3.73 -5.15
CA SER A 21 8.38 -3.95 -4.64
C SER A 21 9.33 -2.75 -4.69
N LYS A 22 8.84 -1.52 -4.61
CA LYS A 22 9.68 -0.33 -4.41
C LYS A 22 9.23 0.34 -3.11
N ARG A 23 10.17 0.74 -2.25
CA ARG A 23 9.92 1.76 -1.22
C ARG A 23 9.37 2.95 -2.02
N GLY A 24 8.06 3.10 -2.04
CA GLY A 24 7.42 3.91 -3.06
C GLY A 24 7.87 5.35 -2.87
N ASN A 25 8.17 6.06 -3.96
CA ASN A 25 8.30 7.53 -3.95
C ASN A 25 6.95 8.22 -3.62
N ASN A 26 6.02 7.49 -3.01
CA ASN A 26 4.67 7.91 -2.71
C ASN A 26 4.73 8.77 -1.45
N ARG A 27 4.57 10.07 -1.63
CA ARG A 27 4.62 11.05 -0.54
C ARG A 27 3.22 11.22 0.01
N MET A 28 3.08 11.05 1.31
CA MET A 28 1.78 10.94 1.96
C MET A 28 1.53 12.11 2.90
N ALA A 29 0.30 12.60 2.91
CA ALA A 29 -0.21 13.46 3.98
C ALA A 29 -1.10 12.62 4.91
N LEU A 30 -0.71 12.49 6.17
CA LEU A 30 -1.52 11.89 7.22
C LEU A 30 -2.31 12.97 7.96
N LEU A 31 -3.63 12.82 7.99
CA LEU A 31 -4.57 13.68 8.69
C LEU A 31 -5.29 12.84 9.74
N VAL A 32 -5.00 13.12 11.02
CA VAL A 32 -5.55 12.39 12.15
C VAL A 32 -6.64 13.21 12.83
N ASP A 33 -7.84 12.65 12.87
CA ASP A 33 -8.99 13.15 13.62
C ASP A 33 -8.80 12.81 15.11
N GLY A 34 -8.23 13.76 15.85
CA GLY A 34 -7.89 13.57 17.27
C GLY A 34 -9.10 13.26 18.16
N PRO A 35 -10.19 14.05 18.13
CA PRO A 35 -11.38 13.80 18.96
C PRO A 35 -12.01 12.43 18.73
N ASN A 36 -11.90 11.88 17.52
CA ASN A 36 -12.50 10.60 17.17
C ASN A 36 -11.55 9.41 17.37
N MET A 37 -10.25 9.61 17.16
CA MET A 37 -9.26 8.52 17.14
C MET A 37 -8.39 8.45 18.39
N LEU A 38 -8.03 9.56 19.04
CA LEU A 38 -7.14 9.53 20.22
C LEU A 38 -7.88 9.27 21.54
N ARG A 39 -8.94 8.48 21.47
CA ARG A 39 -9.72 8.09 22.64
C ARG A 39 -9.07 6.89 23.32
N LYS A 40 -9.15 6.87 24.65
CA LYS A 40 -8.47 5.85 25.47
C LYS A 40 -8.91 4.44 25.14
N GLU A 41 -10.19 4.25 24.77
CA GLU A 41 -10.74 2.96 24.38
C GLU A 41 -10.07 2.33 23.15
N PHE A 42 -9.45 3.13 22.28
CA PHE A 42 -8.79 2.60 21.09
C PHE A 42 -7.30 2.33 21.28
N ASN A 43 -6.71 2.79 22.39
CA ASN A 43 -5.30 2.61 22.74
C ASN A 43 -4.34 2.83 21.56
N ILE A 44 -4.58 3.90 20.79
CA ILE A 44 -3.87 4.17 19.55
C ILE A 44 -2.48 4.72 19.83
N ASP A 45 -1.50 4.11 19.19
CA ASP A 45 -0.11 4.55 19.17
C ASP A 45 0.26 5.05 17.77
N LEU A 46 0.52 6.36 17.66
CA LEU A 46 0.85 7.00 16.38
C LEU A 46 2.19 6.50 15.80
N ASP A 47 3.12 6.00 16.64
CA ASP A 47 4.35 5.39 16.14
C ASP A 47 4.07 4.10 15.37
N LYS A 48 3.15 3.28 15.87
CA LYS A 48 2.69 2.07 15.14
C LYS A 48 1.99 2.44 13.85
N ILE A 49 1.19 3.52 13.84
CA ILE A 49 0.53 4.00 12.61
C ILE A 49 1.58 4.38 11.56
N ARG A 50 2.64 5.10 11.97
CA ARG A 50 3.74 5.44 11.08
C ARG A 50 4.42 4.19 10.51
N GLU A 51 4.70 3.20 11.35
CA GLU A 51 5.31 1.94 10.91
C GLU A 51 4.45 1.16 9.91
N VAL A 52 3.13 1.13 10.10
CA VAL A 52 2.21 0.54 9.13
C VAL A 52 2.23 1.31 7.81
N LEU A 53 2.27 2.63 7.89
CA LEU A 53 2.27 3.52 6.73
C LEU A 53 3.58 3.48 5.93
N ASP A 54 4.70 3.12 6.54
CA ASP A 54 5.99 2.96 5.85
C ASP A 54 5.96 1.92 4.72
N GLU A 55 5.01 0.97 4.75
CA GLU A 55 4.80 0.00 3.65
C GLU A 55 4.11 0.63 2.42
N PHE A 56 3.48 1.80 2.57
CA PHE A 56 2.74 2.50 1.50
C PHE A 56 3.49 3.71 0.92
N GLY A 57 4.42 4.29 1.68
CA GLY A 57 5.14 5.49 1.26
C GLY A 57 5.83 6.20 2.41
N THR A 58 6.19 7.46 2.21
CA THR A 58 6.78 8.31 3.24
C THR A 58 5.78 9.38 3.65
N ILE A 59 5.52 9.49 4.95
CA ILE A 59 4.73 10.59 5.51
C ILE A 59 5.57 11.87 5.40
N VAL A 60 5.16 12.80 4.55
CA VAL A 60 5.81 14.11 4.39
C VAL A 60 5.08 15.21 5.15
N ILE A 61 3.78 15.02 5.39
CA ILE A 61 2.94 15.87 6.23
C ILE A 61 2.21 14.92 7.17
N GLY A 62 2.35 15.14 8.47
CA GLY A 62 1.63 14.37 9.48
C GLY A 62 1.00 15.32 10.48
N ARG A 63 -0.32 15.50 10.40
CA ARG A 63 -1.07 16.44 11.23
C ARG A 63 -2.07 15.71 12.10
N VAL A 64 -2.17 16.15 13.35
CA VAL A 64 -3.17 15.66 14.30
C VAL A 64 -4.05 16.83 14.70
N TYR A 65 -5.31 16.77 14.30
CA TYR A 65 -6.27 17.83 14.56
C TYR A 65 -6.91 17.60 15.94
N LEU A 66 -6.90 18.64 16.76
CA LEU A 66 -7.36 18.61 18.14
C LEU A 66 -8.31 19.79 18.37
N ASN A 67 -9.23 19.63 19.31
CA ASN A 67 -10.02 20.76 19.78
C ASN A 67 -9.18 21.71 20.66
N GLN A 68 -9.66 22.93 20.86
CA GLN A 68 -9.04 23.95 21.71
C GLN A 68 -8.83 23.57 23.18
N TYR A 69 -9.44 22.49 23.65
CA TYR A 69 -9.34 22.01 25.04
C TYR A 69 -8.31 20.88 25.20
N ALA A 70 -7.55 20.55 24.16
CA ALA A 70 -6.49 19.57 24.24
C ALA A 70 -5.44 19.98 25.29
N SER A 71 -5.10 19.05 26.19
CA SER A 71 -4.11 19.30 27.22
C SER A 71 -2.71 19.47 26.63
N ASP A 72 -1.89 20.34 27.22
CA ASP A 72 -0.50 20.55 26.82
C ASP A 72 0.31 19.24 26.72
N LYS A 73 0.07 18.29 27.63
CA LYS A 73 0.72 16.96 27.60
C LYS A 73 0.41 16.15 26.34
N LEU A 74 -0.81 16.26 25.82
CA LEU A 74 -1.22 15.57 24.59
C LEU A 74 -0.55 16.22 23.39
N ILE A 75 -0.53 17.56 23.36
CA ILE A 75 0.13 18.35 22.31
C ILE A 75 1.62 18.02 22.26
N GLU A 76 2.28 17.99 23.43
CA GLU A 76 3.69 17.62 23.58
C GLU A 76 3.96 16.17 23.12
N ALA A 77 3.10 15.22 23.50
CA ALA A 77 3.24 13.83 23.08
C ALA A 77 3.16 13.68 21.55
N ILE A 78 2.20 14.36 20.90
CA ILE A 78 2.05 14.37 19.44
C ILE A 78 3.31 14.94 18.76
N ALA A 79 3.81 16.07 19.26
CA ALA A 79 5.01 16.69 18.74
C ALA A 79 6.26 15.79 18.89
N ASN A 80 6.40 15.13 20.05
CA ASN A 80 7.50 14.21 20.32
C ASN A 80 7.48 12.95 19.43
N GLN A 81 6.29 12.55 18.95
CA GLN A 81 6.13 11.47 17.96
C GLN A 81 6.37 11.95 16.51
N GLY A 82 6.76 13.21 16.32
CA GLY A 82 7.10 13.77 15.01
C GLY A 82 5.91 14.24 14.19
N PHE A 83 4.73 14.40 14.81
CA PHE A 83 3.54 14.94 14.16
C PHE A 83 3.30 16.40 14.53
N GLU A 84 2.65 17.13 13.64
CA GLU A 84 2.23 18.51 13.84
C GLU A 84 0.85 18.56 14.53
N PRO A 85 0.74 19.03 15.78
CA PRO A 85 -0.56 19.26 16.39
C PRO A 85 -1.23 20.49 15.77
N ARG A 86 -2.49 20.34 15.34
CA ARG A 86 -3.35 21.41 14.79
C ARG A 86 -4.49 21.67 15.74
N ILE A 87 -4.47 22.81 16.44
CA ILE A 87 -5.51 23.19 17.39
C ILE A 87 -6.58 23.98 16.66
N SER A 88 -7.79 23.42 16.58
CA SER A 88 -8.94 24.10 16.04
C SER A 88 -9.67 24.91 17.11
N ALA A 89 -9.91 26.18 16.82
CA ALA A 89 -10.81 27.04 17.59
C ALA A 89 -12.29 26.78 17.27
N GLY A 90 -12.58 26.02 16.21
CA GLY A 90 -13.91 25.72 15.72
C GLY A 90 -14.18 24.22 15.67
N ASP A 91 -14.93 23.82 14.64
CA ASP A 91 -15.17 22.42 14.35
C ASP A 91 -13.90 21.79 13.73
N VAL A 92 -13.38 20.78 14.42
CA VAL A 92 -12.19 20.04 14.02
C VAL A 92 -12.38 19.35 12.66
N ASP A 93 -13.58 18.84 12.39
CA ASP A 93 -13.88 18.12 11.15
C ASP A 93 -13.87 19.06 9.95
N VAL A 94 -14.37 20.28 10.14
CA VAL A 94 -14.35 21.33 9.11
C VAL A 94 -12.92 21.74 8.80
N GLU A 95 -12.09 22.01 9.81
CA GLU A 95 -10.71 22.43 9.60
C GLU A 95 -9.88 21.33 8.92
N MET A 96 -10.03 20.08 9.36
CA MET A 96 -9.37 18.93 8.74
C MET A 96 -9.86 18.70 7.30
N ALA A 97 -11.15 18.87 7.00
CA ALA A 97 -11.68 18.73 5.64
C ALA A 97 -11.17 19.83 4.69
N VAL A 98 -11.07 21.07 5.19
CA VAL A 98 -10.54 22.21 4.42
C VAL A 98 -9.06 22.03 4.12
N GLU A 99 -8.23 21.74 5.13
CA GLU A 99 -6.81 21.48 4.92
C GLU A 99 -6.57 20.22 4.06
N GLY A 100 -7.35 19.16 4.28
CA GLY A 100 -7.31 17.96 3.44
C GLY A 100 -7.62 18.25 1.98
N THR A 101 -8.54 19.18 1.72
CA THR A 101 -8.86 19.65 0.35
C THR A 101 -7.73 20.49 -0.24
N GLU A 102 -7.08 21.34 0.55
CA GLU A 102 -5.91 22.10 0.09
C GLU A 102 -4.76 21.18 -0.35
N LEU A 103 -4.51 20.10 0.40
CA LEU A 103 -3.47 19.12 0.11
C LEU A 103 -3.66 18.38 -1.23
N ILE A 104 -4.88 18.37 -1.77
CA ILE A 104 -5.17 17.84 -3.12
C ILE A 104 -4.37 18.59 -4.19
N PHE A 105 -4.11 19.88 -4.00
CA PHE A 105 -3.38 20.70 -4.97
C PHE A 105 -1.87 20.71 -4.72
N ASN A 106 -1.40 20.04 -3.67
CA ASN A 106 0.02 19.93 -3.38
C ASN A 106 0.66 18.84 -4.27
N ASN A 107 1.55 19.27 -5.19
CA ASN A 107 2.30 18.38 -6.08
C ASN A 107 3.32 17.49 -5.36
N ASN A 108 3.58 17.76 -4.07
CA ASN A 108 4.41 16.93 -3.23
C ASN A 108 3.66 15.84 -2.48
N ILE A 109 2.34 15.73 -2.67
CA ILE A 109 1.49 14.72 -2.05
C ILE A 109 0.89 13.86 -3.14
N ASP A 110 1.11 12.56 -3.04
CA ASP A 110 0.59 11.56 -3.98
C ASP A 110 -0.58 10.77 -3.35
N THR A 111 -0.57 10.66 -2.02
CA THR A 111 -1.60 9.96 -1.22
C THR A 111 -2.04 10.80 -0.04
N ILE A 112 -3.34 10.83 0.23
CA ILE A 112 -3.89 11.41 1.47
C ILE A 112 -4.41 10.28 2.34
N VAL A 113 -3.96 10.25 3.58
CA VAL A 113 -4.35 9.28 4.60
C VAL A 113 -5.28 9.98 5.58
N TYR A 114 -6.54 9.54 5.63
CA TYR A 114 -7.52 10.01 6.60
C TYR A 114 -7.61 8.99 7.73
N MET A 115 -7.18 9.37 8.92
CA MET A 115 -7.36 8.56 10.12
C MET A 115 -8.56 9.10 10.91
N THR A 116 -9.72 8.51 10.66
CA THR A 116 -11.03 8.91 11.18
C THR A 116 -12.02 7.75 11.05
N ARG A 117 -13.11 7.81 11.82
CA ARG A 117 -14.26 6.90 11.66
C ARG A 117 -15.41 7.56 10.89
N ASP A 118 -15.38 8.88 10.70
CA ASP A 118 -16.56 9.66 10.32
C ASP A 118 -16.76 9.75 8.80
N ALA A 119 -18.03 9.73 8.40
CA ALA A 119 -18.42 9.79 6.99
C ALA A 119 -18.34 11.21 6.39
N ASP A 120 -18.18 12.23 7.23
CA ASP A 120 -18.29 13.64 6.81
C ASP A 120 -17.13 14.08 5.90
N PHE A 121 -16.03 13.32 5.88
CA PHE A 121 -14.90 13.52 4.96
C PHE A 121 -15.13 12.97 3.55
N LEU A 122 -16.26 12.30 3.28
CA LEU A 122 -16.59 11.76 1.95
C LEU A 122 -16.48 12.78 0.81
N PRO A 123 -16.98 14.03 0.94
CA PRO A 123 -16.82 15.03 -0.11
C PRO A 123 -15.35 15.35 -0.40
N ALA A 124 -14.53 15.53 0.62
CA ALA A 124 -13.09 15.80 0.48
C ALA A 124 -12.36 14.60 -0.16
N ILE A 125 -12.68 13.38 0.27
CA ILE A 125 -12.13 12.14 -0.30
C ILE A 125 -12.51 11.98 -1.77
N ARG A 126 -13.77 12.22 -2.14
CA ARG A 126 -14.22 12.21 -3.55
C ARG A 126 -13.42 13.20 -4.37
N LYS A 127 -13.27 14.43 -3.87
CA LYS A 127 -12.53 15.47 -4.58
C LYS A 127 -11.06 15.10 -4.75
N ALA A 128 -10.44 14.50 -3.74
CA ALA A 128 -9.06 14.03 -3.83
C ALA A 128 -8.89 12.98 -4.94
N LYS A 129 -9.82 12.02 -5.03
CA LYS A 129 -9.81 10.99 -6.09
C LYS A 129 -10.04 11.56 -7.49
N GLU A 130 -10.95 12.54 -7.64
CA GLU A 130 -11.15 13.25 -8.91
C GLU A 130 -9.84 13.89 -9.43
N HIS A 131 -8.97 14.30 -8.52
CA HIS A 131 -7.65 14.89 -8.82
C HIS A 131 -6.51 13.85 -8.84
N GLY A 132 -6.83 12.56 -8.85
CA GLY A 132 -5.85 11.48 -8.98
C GLY A 132 -5.04 11.18 -7.73
N LYS A 133 -5.40 11.74 -6.56
CA LYS A 133 -4.79 11.34 -5.29
C LYS A 133 -5.27 9.96 -4.89
N LYS A 134 -4.36 9.15 -4.36
CA LYS A 134 -4.74 7.89 -3.68
C LYS A 134 -5.23 8.19 -2.27
N ILE A 135 -6.13 7.35 -1.79
CA ILE A 135 -6.74 7.50 -0.47
C ILE A 135 -6.50 6.25 0.36
N ILE A 136 -5.95 6.45 1.55
CA ILE A 136 -5.91 5.45 2.60
C ILE A 136 -6.81 5.94 3.72
N VAL A 137 -7.67 5.07 4.24
CA VAL A 137 -8.45 5.36 5.45
C VAL A 137 -8.01 4.45 6.58
N ILE A 138 -7.83 5.02 7.77
CA ILE A 138 -7.48 4.30 8.98
C ILE A 138 -8.58 4.56 10.01
N GLY A 139 -9.15 3.51 10.57
CA GLY A 139 -10.23 3.63 11.56
C GLY A 139 -10.27 2.45 12.51
N ALA A 140 -11.04 2.58 13.58
CA ALA A 140 -11.28 1.53 14.57
C ALA A 140 -12.78 1.23 14.67
N GLU A 141 -13.14 0.01 15.05
CA GLU A 141 -14.52 -0.32 15.41
C GLU A 141 -14.76 -0.07 16.91
N PRO A 142 -16.02 0.20 17.32
CA PRO A 142 -17.21 0.37 16.49
C PRO A 142 -17.24 1.73 15.80
N GLY A 143 -18.02 1.83 14.72
CA GLY A 143 -18.39 3.10 14.11
C GLY A 143 -17.49 3.54 12.97
N PHE A 144 -16.58 2.68 12.48
CA PHE A 144 -15.83 2.99 11.28
C PHE A 144 -16.76 3.02 10.06
N SER A 145 -17.01 4.20 9.50
CA SER A 145 -17.96 4.38 8.41
C SER A 145 -17.65 3.47 7.21
N THR A 146 -18.62 2.66 6.81
CA THR A 146 -18.51 1.80 5.62
C THR A 146 -18.39 2.63 4.35
N ALA A 147 -18.95 3.85 4.33
CA ALA A 147 -18.95 4.69 3.15
C ALA A 147 -17.52 5.18 2.80
N ILE A 148 -16.74 5.62 3.79
CA ILE A 148 -15.33 6.02 3.55
C ILE A 148 -14.44 4.80 3.23
N GLN A 149 -14.75 3.64 3.84
CA GLN A 149 -14.05 2.38 3.53
C GLN A 149 -14.25 1.98 2.06
N ASN A 150 -15.47 2.11 1.53
CA ASN A 150 -15.80 1.68 0.17
C ASN A 150 -15.15 2.55 -0.93
N ILE A 151 -14.86 3.82 -0.65
CA ILE A 151 -14.25 4.74 -1.62
C ILE A 151 -12.72 4.76 -1.55
N ALA A 152 -12.14 4.36 -0.42
CA ALA A 152 -10.70 4.35 -0.22
C ALA A 152 -10.00 3.32 -1.12
N ASP A 153 -8.75 3.60 -1.49
CA ASP A 153 -7.91 2.65 -2.22
C ASP A 153 -7.32 1.59 -1.25
N HIS A 154 -7.07 1.98 0.00
CA HIS A 154 -6.70 1.08 1.08
C HIS A 154 -7.45 1.41 2.37
N VAL A 155 -7.86 0.37 3.09
CA VAL A 155 -8.52 0.48 4.39
C VAL A 155 -7.64 -0.19 5.43
N ILE A 156 -7.38 0.50 6.54
CA ILE A 156 -6.65 -0.02 7.68
C ILE A 156 -7.55 0.01 8.90
N LYS A 157 -7.77 -1.16 9.50
CA LYS A 157 -8.55 -1.32 10.72
C LYS A 157 -7.64 -1.49 11.93
N ILE A 158 -7.78 -0.62 12.90
CA ILE A 158 -7.09 -0.74 14.18
C ILE A 158 -7.91 -1.73 15.00
N GLU A 159 -7.32 -2.90 15.26
CA GLU A 159 -7.84 -3.87 16.23
C GLU A 159 -7.10 -3.65 17.55
N GLU A 160 -7.76 -3.87 18.68
CA GLU A 160 -7.25 -3.63 20.04
C GLU A 160 -5.88 -4.32 20.30
N ASP A 161 -5.58 -5.39 19.56
CA ASP A 161 -4.34 -6.20 19.66
C ASP A 161 -3.35 -5.99 18.49
N PHE A 162 -3.20 -4.78 17.97
CA PHE A 162 -2.18 -4.52 16.94
C PHE A 162 -0.75 -4.51 17.55
N GLU A 163 -0.24 -5.71 17.85
CA GLU A 163 1.19 -5.98 17.94
C GLU A 163 1.72 -6.28 16.54
N LEU A 164 2.55 -5.39 16.01
CA LEU A 164 3.26 -5.60 14.75
C LEU A 164 4.28 -6.73 14.95
N ASP A 165 3.87 -7.95 14.63
CA ASP A 165 4.73 -9.13 14.63
C ASP A 165 5.74 -9.04 13.47
N ARG A 166 6.86 -8.35 13.74
CA ARG A 166 7.93 -8.04 12.77
C ARG A 166 8.50 -9.31 12.14
N GLU A 167 8.55 -10.42 12.87
CA GLU A 167 9.06 -11.70 12.37
C GLU A 167 8.21 -12.25 11.22
N LYS A 168 6.88 -12.15 11.33
CA LYS A 168 5.96 -12.59 10.26
C LYS A 168 6.04 -11.70 9.02
N LEU A 169 6.30 -10.41 9.19
CA LEU A 169 6.54 -9.47 8.09
C LEU A 169 7.86 -9.80 7.37
N GLU A 170 8.94 -9.98 8.12
CA GLU A 170 10.25 -10.33 7.56
C GLU A 170 10.26 -11.69 6.85
N GLN A 171 9.61 -12.69 7.42
CA GLN A 171 9.48 -14.01 6.79
C GLN A 171 8.74 -13.90 5.45
N LYS A 172 7.62 -13.16 5.40
CA LYS A 172 6.91 -12.88 4.13
C LYS A 172 7.72 -12.05 3.14
N LYS A 173 8.62 -11.17 3.60
CA LYS A 173 9.55 -10.44 2.71
C LYS A 173 10.59 -11.40 2.12
N LYS A 174 11.14 -12.33 2.92
CA LYS A 174 12.07 -13.39 2.47
C LYS A 174 11.41 -14.37 1.50
N ASP A 175 10.21 -14.84 1.81
CA ASP A 175 9.47 -15.79 0.97
C ASP A 175 9.14 -15.21 -0.40
N LYS A 176 8.71 -13.93 -0.46
CA LYS A 176 8.47 -13.22 -1.73
C LYS A 176 9.75 -12.99 -2.54
N LYS A 177 10.88 -12.73 -1.87
CA LYS A 177 12.18 -12.58 -2.54
C LYS A 177 12.63 -13.90 -3.16
N ASN A 178 12.56 -14.98 -2.38
CA ASN A 178 12.90 -16.33 -2.86
C ASN A 178 12.03 -16.80 -4.04
N LEU A 179 10.75 -16.39 -4.08
CA LEU A 179 9.86 -16.68 -5.21
C LEU A 179 10.23 -15.89 -6.48
N GLY A 180 10.67 -14.63 -6.32
CA GLY A 180 11.16 -13.79 -7.42
C GLY A 180 12.47 -14.33 -8.00
N ASP A 181 13.45 -14.63 -7.13
CA ASP A 181 14.75 -15.16 -7.53
C ASP A 181 14.63 -16.52 -8.25
N LYS A 182 13.70 -17.38 -7.81
CA LYS A 182 13.39 -18.65 -8.51
C LYS A 182 12.79 -18.44 -9.89
N LYS A 183 11.96 -17.41 -10.06
CA LYS A 183 11.27 -17.12 -11.32
C LYS A 183 12.25 -16.58 -12.37
N GLU A 184 13.12 -15.64 -11.99
CA GLU A 184 14.19 -15.14 -12.85
C GLU A 184 15.13 -16.27 -13.29
N LYS A 185 15.46 -17.19 -12.38
CA LYS A 185 16.34 -18.32 -12.70
C LYS A 185 15.70 -19.29 -13.70
N MET A 186 14.40 -19.56 -13.56
CA MET A 186 13.65 -20.39 -14.52
C MET A 186 13.50 -19.72 -15.89
N GLU A 187 13.26 -18.40 -15.93
CA GLU A 187 13.18 -17.65 -17.19
C GLU A 187 14.52 -17.68 -17.93
N LYS A 188 15.63 -17.52 -17.21
CA LYS A 188 16.98 -17.56 -17.79
C LYS A 188 17.37 -18.95 -18.32
N GLU A 189 17.05 -20.01 -17.57
CA GLU A 189 17.27 -21.40 -18.04
C GLU A 189 16.41 -21.77 -19.25
N MET A 190 15.28 -21.08 -19.44
CA MET A 190 14.40 -21.28 -20.59
C MET A 190 14.90 -20.51 -21.82
N GLU A 191 15.40 -19.29 -21.65
CA GLU A 191 16.08 -18.52 -22.70
C GLU A 191 17.33 -19.24 -23.22
N ASP A 192 18.20 -19.71 -22.30
CA ASP A 192 19.43 -20.44 -22.68
C ASP A 192 19.12 -21.71 -23.51
N LYS A 193 17.99 -22.40 -23.23
CA LYS A 193 17.56 -23.58 -24.00
C LYS A 193 17.04 -23.21 -25.39
N ILE A 194 16.29 -22.12 -25.50
CA ILE A 194 15.78 -21.62 -26.77
C ILE A 194 16.93 -21.20 -27.67
N ASP A 195 17.96 -20.56 -27.12
CA ASP A 195 19.15 -20.16 -27.89
C ASP A 195 19.94 -21.36 -28.40
N ILE A 196 20.10 -22.42 -27.59
CA ILE A 196 20.75 -23.66 -28.01
C ILE A 196 19.96 -24.37 -29.12
N GLU A 197 18.63 -24.45 -29.02
CA GLU A 197 17.78 -25.05 -30.06
C GLU A 197 17.87 -24.26 -31.39
N ASN A 198 17.87 -22.93 -31.32
CA ASN A 198 18.02 -22.06 -32.49
C ASN A 198 19.41 -22.17 -33.17
N GLU A 199 20.47 -22.43 -32.39
CA GLU A 199 21.81 -22.68 -32.94
C GLU A 199 21.93 -24.05 -33.60
N MET A 200 21.25 -25.07 -33.07
CA MET A 200 21.20 -26.42 -33.65
C MET A 200 20.44 -26.45 -34.99
N GLU A 201 19.31 -25.73 -35.12
CA GLU A 201 18.57 -25.61 -36.39
C GLU A 201 19.38 -24.91 -37.49
N LYS A 202 20.17 -23.88 -37.13
CA LYS A 202 21.10 -23.24 -38.08
C LYS A 202 22.20 -24.18 -38.55
N GLY A 203 22.69 -25.07 -37.68
CA GLY A 203 23.71 -26.06 -38.01
C GLY A 203 23.26 -27.14 -39.02
N GLU A 204 21.98 -27.52 -38.99
CA GLU A 204 21.41 -28.50 -39.93
C GLU A 204 21.15 -27.94 -41.34
N ASP A 205 20.95 -26.63 -41.49
CA ASP A 205 20.76 -26.01 -42.80
C ASP A 205 22.09 -25.89 -43.59
N TYR A 206 23.21 -25.73 -42.88
CA TYR A 206 24.55 -25.72 -43.49
C TYR A 206 25.02 -27.09 -44.00
N THR A 207 24.55 -28.20 -43.42
CA THR A 207 24.92 -29.55 -43.88
C THR A 207 24.13 -29.97 -45.13
N LYS A 208 22.85 -29.59 -45.25
CA LYS A 208 22.04 -29.86 -46.45
C LYS A 208 22.53 -29.13 -47.71
N GLN A 209 23.16 -27.95 -47.58
CA GLN A 209 23.76 -27.25 -48.73
C GLN A 209 25.06 -27.89 -49.27
N LYS A 210 25.80 -28.67 -48.45
CA LYS A 210 27.04 -29.32 -48.90
C LYS A 210 26.81 -30.60 -49.70
N ASP A 211 25.71 -31.32 -49.45
CA ASP A 211 25.39 -32.56 -50.18
C ASP A 211 24.76 -32.29 -51.57
N GLY A 212 24.21 -31.09 -51.80
CA GLY A 212 23.69 -30.68 -53.12
C GLY A 212 24.77 -30.34 -54.16
N LYS A 213 26.03 -30.10 -53.75
CA LYS A 213 27.11 -29.61 -54.65
C LYS A 213 28.09 -30.68 -55.14
N LYS A 214 27.93 -31.95 -54.74
CA LYS A 214 28.82 -33.06 -55.18
C LYS A 214 28.32 -33.88 -56.38
N ARG A 215 27.25 -33.46 -57.07
CA ARG A 215 26.73 -34.12 -58.29
C ARG A 215 26.92 -33.29 -59.56
N THR A 216 28.10 -32.73 -59.79
CA THR A 216 28.57 -32.22 -61.10
C THR A 216 30.05 -31.87 -60.86
N ILE A 217 31.06 -32.51 -61.44
CA ILE A 217 31.34 -32.68 -62.86
C ILE A 217 32.27 -33.91 -62.98
N LYS A 218 31.80 -34.94 -63.70
CA LYS A 218 32.63 -35.92 -64.41
C LYS A 218 32.67 -35.43 -65.86
N SER A 219 33.87 -35.17 -66.39
CA SER A 219 34.29 -35.35 -67.79
C SER A 219 35.64 -34.68 -67.99
#